data_AF-A0A7D7QEA7-F1
#
_entry.id   AF-A0A7D7QEA7-F1
#
_cell.length_a   1.000
_cell.length_b   1.000
_cell.length_c   1.000
_cell.angle_alpha   90.00
_cell.angle_beta   90.00
_cell.angle_gamma   90.00
#
_symmetry.space_group_name_H-M   'P 1'
#
loop_
_entity.id
_entity.type
_entity.pdbx_description
1 polymer ?
#
loop_
_entity_poly.entity_id
_entity_poly.type
_entity_poly.pdbx_seq_one_letter_code
_entity_poly.pdbx_strand_id
1 'polypeptide(L)' 'MKTYLAILKSNFDLPDVKKKLIEEGMEFVKFYPKLKMVKIKSDANPTKSCSDIFDYVEKEKDDFSAGNP' A
#
# COMPACT_ATOMS: atom_id res chain seq x y z
N MET A 1 13.03 3.16 -2.64
CA MET A 1 11.62 3.21 -2.21
C MET A 1 10.68 3.02 -3.39
N LYS A 2 9.79 2.04 -3.30
CA LYS A 2 8.74 1.74 -4.29
C LYS A 2 7.39 2.16 -3.71
N THR A 3 6.46 2.53 -4.58
CA THR A 3 5.08 2.83 -4.20
C THR A 3 4.22 1.59 -4.40
N TYR A 4 3.34 1.34 -3.44
CA TYR A 4 2.37 0.26 -3.48
C TYR A 4 0.98 0.80 -3.15
N LEU A 5 -0.02 0.20 -3.78
CA LEU A 5 -1.43 0.40 -3.51
C LEU A 5 -1.96 -0.87 -2.88
N ALA A 6 -2.49 -0.76 -1.66
CA ALA A 6 -3.01 -1.90 -0.92
C ALA A 6 -4.49 -1.69 -0.57
N ILE A 7 -5.33 -2.66 -0.92
CA ILE A 7 -6.74 -2.68 -0.54
C ILE A 7 -6.83 -3.28 0.87
N LEU A 8 -7.50 -2.55 1.78
CA LEU A 8 -7.75 -2.98 3.15
C LEU A 8 -8.89 -4.00 3.18
N LYS A 9 -8.76 -5.01 4.05
CA LYS A 9 -9.91 -5.87 4.38
C LYS A 9 -10.98 -5.06 5.12
N SER A 10 -12.24 -5.45 4.97
CA SER A 10 -13.40 -4.66 5.43
C SER A 10 -13.48 -4.38 6.94
N ASN A 11 -12.68 -5.06 7.77
CA ASN A 11 -12.70 -4.95 9.23
C ASN A 11 -11.49 -4.19 9.83
N PHE A 12 -10.76 -3.40 9.04
CA PHE A 12 -9.60 -2.66 9.56
C PHE A 12 -9.86 -1.18 9.76
N ASP A 13 -9.45 -0.71 10.93
CA ASP A 13 -9.37 0.70 11.28
C ASP A 13 -8.08 1.31 10.73
N LEU A 14 -8.22 2.48 10.12
CA LEU A 14 -7.14 3.31 9.58
C LEU A 14 -5.99 3.58 10.57
N PRO A 15 -6.25 3.91 11.86
CA PRO A 15 -5.17 4.07 12.85
C PRO A 15 -4.38 2.77 13.09
N ASP A 16 -5.04 1.61 13.08
CA ASP A 16 -4.39 0.31 13.28
C ASP A 16 -3.47 -0.03 12.09
N VAL A 17 -3.97 0.21 10.87
CA VAL A 17 -3.20 0.09 9.62
C VAL A 17 -1.95 0.98 9.66
N LYS A 18 -2.10 2.25 10.07
CA LYS A 18 -0.95 3.17 10.17
C LYS A 18 0.08 2.70 11.17
N LYS A 19 -0.34 2.19 12.33
CA LYS A 19 0.56 1.66 13.35
C LYS A 19 1.38 0.49 12.80
N LYS A 20 0.71 -0.47 12.16
CA LYS A 20 1.35 -1.64 11.54
C LYS A 20 2.33 -1.27 10.45
N LEU A 21 1.98 -0.28 9.62
CA LEU A 21 2.89 0.26 8.60
C LEU A 21 4.16 0.83 9.22
N ILE A 22 4.05 1.60 10.31
CA ILE A 22 5.20 2.17 11.02
C ILE A 22 6.06 1.06 11.65
N GLU A 23 5.43 0.05 12.27
CA GLU A 23 6.13 -1.10 12.87
C GLU A 23 6.95 -1.89 11.82
N GLU A 24 6.42 -2.02 10.61
CA GLU A 24 7.09 -2.68 9.49
C GLU A 24 8.02 -1.76 8.67
N GLY A 25 8.25 -0.51 9.11
CA GLY A 25 9.12 0.44 8.43
C GLY A 25 8.58 0.95 7.08
N MET A 26 7.26 1.00 6.93
CA MET A 26 6.56 1.47 5.75
C MET A 26 5.99 2.88 5.96
N GLU A 27 6.07 3.69 4.91
CA GLU A 27 5.55 5.05 4.93
C GLU A 27 4.11 5.08 4.39
N PHE A 28 3.18 5.57 5.20
CA PHE A 28 1.82 5.84 4.76
C PHE A 28 1.78 7.12 3.91
N VAL A 29 1.32 7.03 2.66
CA VAL A 29 1.27 8.17 1.74
C VAL A 29 -0.14 8.77 1.67
N LYS A 30 -1.15 7.94 1.41
CA LYS A 30 -2.53 8.41 1.21
C LYS A 30 -3.54 7.30 1.50
N PHE A 31 -4.74 7.69 1.92
CA PHE A 31 -5.89 6.78 2.00
C PHE A 31 -7.00 7.20 1.04
N TYR A 32 -7.59 6.21 0.39
CA TYR A 32 -8.70 6.31 -0.53
C TYR A 32 -9.92 5.64 0.09
N PRO A 33 -10.76 6.39 0.85
CA PRO A 33 -11.88 5.82 1.59
C PRO A 33 -12.91 5.13 0.69
N LYS A 34 -13.17 5.68 -0.50
CA LYS A 34 -14.12 5.12 -1.47
C LYS A 34 -13.77 3.71 -1.94
N LEU A 35 -12.48 3.38 -1.98
CA LEU A 35 -11.96 2.09 -2.45
C LEU A 35 -11.41 1.24 -1.28
N LYS A 36 -11.52 1.72 -0.04
CA LYS A 36 -10.85 1.17 1.14
C LYS A 36 -9.37 0.85 0.86
N MET A 37 -8.67 1.73 0.17
CA MET A 37 -7.32 1.49 -0.33
C MET A 37 -6.32 2.47 0.28
N VAL A 38 -5.12 2.02 0.59
CA VAL A 38 -4.00 2.84 1.07
C VAL A 38 -2.87 2.85 0.05
N LYS A 39 -2.27 4.02 -0.16
CA LYS A 39 -0.99 4.18 -0.86
C LYS A 39 0.10 4.20 0.18
N ILE A 40 1.08 3.33 0.00
CA ILE A 40 2.21 3.19 0.91
C ILE A 40 3.52 3.18 0.13
N LYS A 41 4.57 3.71 0.73
CA LYS A 41 5.93 3.64 0.21
C LYS A 41 6.74 2.71 1.09
N SER A 42 7.41 1.75 0.46
CA SER A 42 8.30 0.83 1.17
C SER A 42 9.46 0.43 0.27
N ASP A 43 10.61 0.13 0.87
CA ASP A 43 11.71 -0.48 0.15
C ASP A 43 11.50 -2.00 -0.03
N ALA A 44 10.87 -2.63 0.96
CA ALA A 44 10.46 -4.02 0.94
C ALA A 44 9.09 -4.21 0.25
N ASN A 45 8.72 -5.48 0.00
CA ASN A 45 7.42 -5.80 -0.58
C ASN A 45 6.36 -5.99 0.52
N PRO A 46 5.37 -5.08 0.65
CA PRO A 46 4.40 -5.10 1.75
C PRO A 46 3.41 -6.26 1.70
N THR A 47 3.31 -6.97 0.57
CA THR A 47 2.40 -8.12 0.42
C THR A 47 2.64 -9.20 1.47
N LYS A 48 3.89 -9.47 1.84
CA LYS A 48 4.23 -10.54 2.81
C LYS A 48 4.05 -10.09 4.26
N SER A 49 4.55 -8.91 4.61
CA SER A 49 4.53 -8.35 5.97
C SER A 49 3.14 -7.99 6.48
N CYS A 50 2.20 -7.65 5.59
CA CYS A 50 0.90 -7.11 5.96
C CYS A 50 -0.28 -7.88 5.33
N SER A 51 -0.08 -9.18 5.04
CA SER A 51 -1.14 -10.07 4.51
C SER A 51 -2.39 -10.15 5.42
N ASP A 52 -2.23 -9.89 6.72
CA ASP A 52 -3.36 -9.88 7.66
C ASP A 52 -4.31 -8.70 7.42
N ILE A 53 -3.77 -7.53 7.05
CA ILE A 53 -4.51 -6.27 6.92
C ILE A 53 -4.89 -5.93 5.48
N PHE A 54 -4.09 -6.41 4.53
CA PHE A 54 -4.31 -6.18 3.11
C PHE A 54 -5.01 -7.37 2.47
N ASP A 55 -6.06 -7.08 1.72
CA ASP A 55 -6.75 -8.04 0.87
C ASP A 55 -5.99 -8.23 -0.45
N TYR A 56 -5.53 -7.11 -1.00
CA TYR A 56 -4.77 -7.07 -2.24
C TYR A 56 -3.68 -6.00 -2.16
N VAL A 57 -2.52 -6.27 -2.76
CA VAL A 57 -1.40 -5.32 -2.83
C VAL A 57 -0.87 -5.31 -4.25
N GLU A 58 -0.93 -4.16 -4.88
CA GLU A 58 -0.34 -3.90 -6.19
C GLU A 58 0.86 -2.98 -6.04
N LYS A 59 1.97 -3.35 -6.68
CA LYS A 59 3.08 -2.43 -6.86
C LYS A 59 2.69 -1.47 -7.97
N GLU A 60 2.72 -0.17 -7.68
CA GLU A 60 2.54 0.86 -8.70
C GLU A 60 3.67 0.65 -9.73
N LYS A 61 3.32 0.18 -10.92
CA LYS A 61 4.25 0.13 -12.04
C LYS A 61 4.39 1.56 -12.51
N ASP A 62 5.63 2.02 -12.62
CA ASP A 62 5.96 3.26 -13.32
C ASP A 62 5.64 3.03 -14.79
N ASP A 63 4.36 3.14 -15.16
CA ASP A 63 3.86 2.95 -16.53
C ASP A 63 4.13 4.20 -17.39
N PHE A 64 5.27 4.86 -17.14
CA PHE A 64 5.86 5.89 -17.99
C PHE A 64 7.12 5.32 -18.66
N SER A 65 7.00 4.14 -19.28
CA SER A 65 7.80 3.90 -20.48
C SER A 65 7.09 4.65 -21.59
N ALA A 66 7.50 5.91 -21.77
CA ALA A 66 7.17 6.69 -22.94
C ALA A 66 7.25 5.77 -24.16
N GLY A 67 6.09 5.49 -24.76
CA GLY A 67 6.03 5.03 -26.13
C GLY A 67 6.71 6.13 -26.94
N ASN A 68 7.98 5.92 -27.26
CA ASN A 68 8.63 6.70 -28.30
C ASN A 68 7.80 6.46 -29.58
N PRO A 69 7.22 7.50 -30.17
CA PRO A 69 6.55 7.39 -31.47
C PRO A 69 7.53 7.04 -32.59
#